data_AF-A0A2S1SHK4-F1
#
_entry.id   AF-A0A2S1SHK4-F1
#
_cell.length_a   1.000
_cell.length_b   1.000
_cell.length_c   1.000
_cell.angle_alpha   90.00
_cell.angle_beta   90.00
_cell.angle_gamma   90.00
#
_symmetry.space_group_name_H-M   'P 1'
#
loop_
_entity.id
_entity.type
_entity.pdbx_description
1 polymer ?
#
loop_
_entity_poly.entity_id
_entity_poly.type
_entity_poly.pdbx_seq_one_letter_code
_entity_poly.pdbx_strand_id
1 'polypeptide(L)'
;MDQPINEQDYAPDFEISDRYIKLSAELLRLSLLAITGIVTLLYNYKNCNSGPMYDFKYFFIAISGFILCCGASLAHRFYATDCLSYHMAYLRTKDTIEKSGRKKCLKRSEIALIATEYLFGVAIFAGGFALYKWLGI
;
A
#
# COMPACT_ATOMS: atom_id res chain seq x y z
N MET A 1 -25.18 -22.35 21.30
CA MET A 1 -25.73 -21.31 22.19
C MET A 1 -25.24 -19.98 21.67
N ASP A 2 -26.08 -19.26 20.95
CA ASP A 2 -25.75 -17.93 20.41
C ASP A 2 -25.84 -16.93 21.56
N GLN A 3 -24.69 -16.55 22.13
CA GLN A 3 -24.65 -15.46 23.09
C GLN A 3 -24.87 -14.13 22.34
N PRO A 4 -25.68 -13.20 22.89
CA PRO A 4 -25.83 -11.89 22.30
C PRO A 4 -24.47 -11.18 22.29
N ILE A 5 -23.91 -10.96 21.11
CA ILE A 5 -22.66 -10.24 20.93
C ILE A 5 -22.99 -8.76 21.06
N ASN A 6 -22.36 -8.08 22.02
CA ASN A 6 -22.54 -6.64 22.21
C ASN A 6 -21.87 -5.88 21.06
N GLU A 7 -22.65 -5.16 20.25
CA GLU A 7 -22.17 -4.47 19.06
C GLU A 7 -21.16 -3.36 19.35
N GLN A 8 -21.24 -2.80 20.55
CA GLN A 8 -20.40 -1.68 20.99
C GLN A 8 -18.92 -2.06 21.15
N ASP A 9 -18.63 -3.35 21.38
CA ASP A 9 -17.27 -3.81 21.66
C ASP A 9 -16.44 -4.09 20.40
N TYR A 10 -17.08 -4.33 19.24
CA TYR A 10 -16.39 -4.63 17.98
C TYR A 10 -16.55 -3.55 16.90
N ALA A 11 -17.57 -2.69 16.99
CA ALA A 11 -17.77 -1.58 16.07
C ALA A 11 -16.52 -0.67 15.87
N PRO A 12 -15.79 -0.25 16.93
CA PRO A 12 -14.62 0.59 16.73
C PRO A 12 -13.46 -0.12 16.01
N ASP A 13 -13.23 -1.42 16.27
CA ASP A 13 -12.20 -2.21 15.59
C ASP A 13 -12.50 -2.33 14.08
N PHE A 14 -13.79 -2.47 13.73
CA PHE A 14 -14.25 -2.47 12.33
C PHE A 14 -14.03 -1.14 11.65
N GLU A 15 -14.35 -0.03 12.31
CA GLU A 15 -14.19 1.31 11.76
C GLU A 15 -12.72 1.62 11.47
N ILE A 16 -11.82 1.26 12.39
CA ILE A 16 -10.37 1.44 12.21
C ILE A 16 -9.88 0.61 11.01
N SER A 17 -10.28 -0.65 10.90
CA SER A 17 -9.92 -1.52 9.77
C SER A 17 -10.38 -0.95 8.43
N ASP A 18 -11.64 -0.47 8.35
CA ASP A 18 -12.19 0.12 7.13
C ASP A 18 -11.43 1.39 6.71
N ARG A 19 -11.04 2.24 7.67
CA ARG A 19 -10.20 3.42 7.40
C ARG A 19 -8.84 3.03 6.82
N TYR A 20 -8.16 2.02 7.37
CA TYR A 20 -6.88 1.56 6.83
C TYR A 20 -7.01 0.92 5.44
N ILE A 21 -8.09 0.19 5.18
CA ILE A 21 -8.37 -0.39 3.86
C ILE A 21 -8.61 0.72 2.82
N LYS A 22 -9.28 1.81 3.20
CA LYS A 22 -9.47 3.00 2.34
C LYS A 22 -8.15 3.71 2.06
N LEU A 23 -7.34 3.95 3.09
CA LEU A 23 -6.02 4.58 2.95
C LEU A 23 -5.11 3.77 2.01
N SER A 24 -5.05 2.45 2.18
CA SER A 24 -4.32 1.56 1.27
C SER A 24 -4.85 1.63 -0.18
N ALA A 25 -6.16 1.80 -0.37
CA ALA A 25 -6.76 1.99 -1.70
C ALA A 25 -6.31 3.30 -2.36
N GLU A 26 -6.22 4.38 -1.58
CA GLU A 26 -5.75 5.68 -2.05
C GLU A 26 -4.26 5.65 -2.40
N LEU A 27 -3.42 5.05 -1.55
CA LEU A 27 -2.00 4.82 -1.82
C LEU A 27 -1.78 4.03 -3.11
N LEU A 28 -2.60 3.00 -3.36
CA LEU A 28 -2.55 2.24 -4.60
C LEU A 28 -2.91 3.11 -5.80
N ARG A 29 -3.99 3.89 -5.73
CA ARG A 29 -4.40 4.81 -6.80
C ARG A 29 -3.34 5.87 -7.09
N LEU A 30 -2.75 6.47 -6.06
CA LEU A 30 -1.66 7.45 -6.19
C LEU A 30 -0.41 6.82 -6.81
N SER A 31 -0.05 5.60 -6.41
CA SER A 31 1.09 4.87 -6.98
C SER A 31 0.88 4.56 -8.46
N LEU A 32 -0.33 4.11 -8.84
CA LEU A 32 -0.71 3.89 -10.24
C LEU A 32 -0.69 5.19 -11.05
N LEU A 33 -1.21 6.29 -10.50
CA LEU A 33 -1.19 7.61 -11.13
C LEU A 33 0.25 8.11 -11.36
N ALA A 34 1.15 7.88 -10.40
CA ALA A 34 2.56 8.24 -10.55
C ALA A 34 3.24 7.41 -11.64
N ILE A 35 2.99 6.10 -11.71
CA ILE A 35 3.51 5.23 -12.76
C ILE A 35 3.02 5.69 -14.13
N THR A 36 1.71 5.90 -14.30
CA THR A 36 1.16 6.33 -15.59
C THR A 36 1.68 7.71 -15.98
N GLY A 37 1.75 8.65 -15.04
CA GLY A 37 2.35 9.97 -15.28
C GLY A 37 3.79 9.90 -15.76
N ILE A 38 4.64 9.10 -15.10
CA ILE A 38 6.05 8.91 -15.49
C ILE A 38 6.15 8.26 -16.88
N VAL A 39 5.38 7.20 -17.14
CA VAL A 39 5.43 6.47 -18.42
C VAL A 39 4.95 7.36 -19.58
N THR A 40 3.86 8.11 -19.38
CA THR A 40 3.34 9.05 -20.38
C THR A 40 4.33 10.18 -20.65
N LEU A 41 5.00 10.71 -19.62
CA LEU A 41 6.05 11.71 -19.78
C LEU A 41 7.22 11.16 -20.61
N LEU A 42 7.69 9.94 -20.29
CA LEU A 42 8.77 9.27 -21.01
C LEU A 42 8.43 9.05 -22.49
N TYR A 43 7.20 8.60 -22.75
CA TYR A 43 6.71 8.31 -24.10
C TYR A 43 6.61 9.57 -24.96
N ASN A 44 6.05 10.65 -24.42
CA ASN A 44 5.95 11.93 -25.12
C ASN A 44 7.34 12.53 -25.38
N TYR A 45 8.26 12.45 -24.42
CA TYR A 45 9.62 12.96 -24.62
C TYR A 45 10.35 12.22 -25.75
N LYS A 46 10.25 10.89 -25.80
CA LYS A 46 10.86 10.08 -26.87
C LYS A 46 10.35 10.45 -28.27
N ASN A 47 9.08 10.85 -28.37
CA ASN A 47 8.48 11.24 -29.66
C ASN A 47 8.80 12.68 -30.07
N CYS A 48 9.05 13.59 -29.11
CA CYS A 48 9.28 15.01 -29.40
C CYS A 48 10.77 15.41 -29.50
N ASN A 49 11.69 14.73 -28.80
CA ASN A 49 13.09 15.14 -28.73
C ASN A 49 14.06 13.98 -29.04
N SER A 50 14.89 14.16 -30.06
CA SER A 50 16.08 13.34 -30.37
C SER A 50 17.29 13.67 -29.48
N GLY A 51 17.05 14.21 -28.27
CA GLY A 51 18.08 14.67 -27.35
C GLY A 51 18.79 13.54 -26.60
N PRO A 52 19.93 13.80 -25.93
CA PRO A 52 20.73 12.77 -25.28
C PRO A 52 19.89 11.98 -24.25
N MET A 53 20.05 10.66 -24.24
CA MET A 53 19.47 9.76 -23.24
C MET A 53 19.97 10.15 -21.85
N TYR A 54 19.16 10.89 -21.09
CA TYR A 54 19.42 11.11 -19.67
C TYR A 54 19.37 9.78 -18.90
N ASP A 55 20.06 9.74 -17.76
CA ASP A 55 20.30 8.53 -16.96
C ASP A 55 18.98 7.98 -16.37
N PHE A 56 18.30 7.09 -17.11
CA PHE A 56 17.01 6.49 -16.76
C PHE A 56 17.04 5.65 -15.47
N LYS A 57 18.22 5.41 -14.89
CA LYS A 57 18.40 4.61 -13.67
C LYS A 57 17.48 5.07 -12.54
N TYR A 58 17.39 6.38 -12.31
CA TYR A 58 16.55 6.93 -11.25
C TYR A 58 15.05 6.79 -11.53
N PHE A 59 14.64 6.86 -12.81
CA PHE A 59 13.27 6.57 -13.22
C PHE A 59 12.90 5.10 -13.03
N PHE A 60 13.81 4.17 -13.36
CA PHE A 60 13.60 2.74 -13.10
C PHE A 60 13.50 2.43 -11.60
N ILE A 61 14.30 3.08 -10.77
CA ILE A 61 14.22 2.96 -9.30
C ILE A 61 12.89 3.50 -8.78
N ALA A 62 12.42 4.65 -9.29
CA ALA A 62 11.12 5.20 -8.90
C ALA A 62 9.96 4.26 -9.29
N ILE A 63 9.96 3.77 -10.54
CA ILE A 63 8.92 2.85 -11.04
C ILE A 63 8.91 1.54 -10.25
N SER A 64 10.08 0.95 -9.99
CA SER A 64 10.16 -0.29 -9.20
C SER A 64 9.68 -0.06 -7.76
N GLY A 65 9.99 1.10 -7.17
CA GLY A 65 9.45 1.52 -5.87
C GLY A 65 7.92 1.62 -5.85
N PHE A 66 7.31 2.24 -6.87
CA PHE A 66 5.84 2.31 -6.98
C PHE A 66 5.20 0.94 -7.22
N ILE A 67 5.83 0.04 -7.99
CA ILE A 67 5.34 -1.33 -8.19
C ILE A 67 5.36 -2.11 -6.88
N LEU A 68 6.46 -2.02 -6.12
CA LEU A 68 6.58 -2.66 -4.80
C LEU A 68 5.58 -2.06 -3.80
N CYS A 69 5.34 -0.75 -3.84
CA CYS A 69 4.31 -0.08 -3.06
C CYS A 69 2.91 -0.62 -3.39
N CYS A 70 2.57 -0.73 -4.68
CA CYS A 70 1.30 -1.33 -5.10
C CYS A 70 1.15 -2.77 -4.58
N GLY A 71 2.20 -3.59 -4.69
CA GLY A 71 2.19 -4.96 -4.19
C GLY A 71 2.02 -5.04 -2.67
N ALA A 72 2.75 -4.21 -1.93
CA ALA A 72 2.68 -4.15 -0.47
C ALA A 72 1.31 -3.64 0.02
N SER A 73 0.72 -2.65 -0.67
CA SER A 73 -0.63 -2.16 -0.39
C SER A 73 -1.69 -3.25 -0.63
N LEU A 74 -1.55 -4.04 -1.69
CA LEU A 74 -2.44 -5.16 -1.97
C LEU A 74 -2.31 -6.27 -0.92
N ALA A 75 -1.08 -6.58 -0.50
CA ALA A 75 -0.80 -7.54 0.56
C ALA A 75 -1.37 -7.09 1.91
N HIS A 76 -1.24 -5.80 2.25
CA HIS A 76 -1.84 -5.21 3.44
C HIS A 76 -3.37 -5.42 3.45
N ARG A 77 -4.06 -5.14 2.34
CA ARG A 77 -5.50 -5.38 2.19
C ARG A 77 -5.89 -6.85 2.36
N PHE A 78 -5.10 -7.77 1.82
CA PHE A 78 -5.32 -9.20 2.00
C PHE A 78 -5.24 -9.59 3.47
N TYR A 79 -4.16 -9.20 4.18
CA TYR A 79 -3.99 -9.50 5.59
C TYR A 79 -5.01 -8.81 6.51
N ALA A 80 -5.42 -7.58 6.19
CA ALA A 80 -6.46 -6.88 6.93
C ALA A 80 -7.81 -7.61 6.83
N THR A 81 -8.16 -8.10 5.65
CA THR A 81 -9.39 -8.88 5.41
C THR A 81 -9.35 -10.24 6.12
N ASP A 82 -8.22 -10.93 6.07
CA ASP A 82 -8.02 -12.17 6.82
C ASP A 82 -8.12 -11.94 8.33
N CYS A 83 -7.51 -10.87 8.85
CA CYS A 83 -7.58 -10.54 10.26
C CYS A 83 -9.03 -10.32 10.73
N LEU A 84 -9.84 -9.67 9.90
CA LEU A 84 -11.26 -9.42 10.16
C LEU A 84 -12.06 -10.74 10.17
N SER A 85 -11.70 -11.68 9.29
CA SER A 85 -12.28 -13.03 9.26
C SER A 85 -11.95 -13.82 10.53
N TYR A 86 -10.70 -13.79 10.99
CA TYR A 86 -10.31 -14.36 12.29
C TYR A 86 -11.00 -13.68 13.47
N HIS A 87 -11.26 -12.37 13.38
CA HIS A 87 -11.98 -11.66 14.43
C HIS A 87 -13.44 -12.09 14.51
N MET A 88 -14.12 -12.24 13.37
CA MET A 88 -15.49 -12.75 13.31
C MET A 88 -15.59 -14.20 13.78
N ALA A 89 -14.63 -15.05 13.42
CA ALA A 89 -14.56 -16.41 13.92
C ALA A 89 -14.38 -16.42 15.45
N TYR A 90 -13.44 -15.61 15.96
CA TYR A 90 -13.23 -15.47 17.41
C TYR A 90 -14.48 -15.03 18.16
N LEU A 91 -15.28 -14.12 17.60
CA LEU A 91 -16.54 -13.68 18.22
C LEU A 91 -17.57 -14.82 18.31
N ARG A 92 -17.56 -15.77 17.37
CA ARG A 92 -18.47 -16.93 17.36
C ARG A 92 -17.99 -18.05 18.28
N THR A 93 -16.70 -18.38 18.24
CA THR A 93 -16.15 -19.57 18.92
C THR A 93 -15.57 -19.26 20.30
N LYS A 94 -15.18 -17.99 20.55
CA LYS A 94 -14.41 -17.53 21.73
C LYS A 94 -13.12 -18.32 21.97
N ASP A 95 -12.57 -18.92 20.92
CA ASP A 95 -11.41 -19.80 21.03
C ASP A 95 -10.10 -18.98 21.14
N THR A 96 -9.21 -19.43 22.01
CA THR A 96 -7.90 -18.81 22.23
C THR A 96 -6.96 -18.99 21.04
N ILE A 97 -7.16 -20.03 20.23
CA ILE A 97 -6.39 -20.30 19.00
C ILE A 97 -6.62 -19.18 17.99
N GLU A 98 -7.88 -18.77 17.78
CA GLU A 98 -8.26 -17.71 16.84
C GLU A 98 -7.75 -16.34 17.30
N LYS A 99 -7.73 -16.10 18.62
CA LYS A 99 -7.13 -14.88 19.21
C LYS A 99 -5.62 -14.76 18.90
N SER A 100 -4.90 -15.88 18.90
CA SER A 100 -3.48 -15.93 18.54
C SER A 100 -3.27 -15.69 17.04
N GLY A 101 -4.13 -16.27 16.19
CA GLY A 101 -4.16 -16.03 14.75
C GLY A 101 -4.38 -14.55 14.40
N ARG A 102 -5.33 -13.89 15.06
CA ARG A 102 -5.62 -12.45 14.92
C ARG A 102 -4.39 -11.60 15.20
N LYS A 103 -3.68 -11.83 16.31
CA LYS A 103 -2.48 -11.08 16.67
C LYS A 103 -1.36 -11.22 15.63
N LYS A 104 -1.19 -12.41 15.05
CA LYS A 104 -0.19 -12.64 14.00
C LYS A 104 -0.53 -11.91 12.71
N CYS A 105 -1.80 -11.92 12.30
CA CYS A 105 -2.25 -11.20 11.10
C CYS A 105 -2.13 -9.69 11.29
N LEU A 106 -2.51 -9.14 12.45
CA LEU A 106 -2.35 -7.72 12.77
C LEU A 106 -0.90 -7.26 12.63
N LYS A 107 0.05 -7.98 13.25
CA LYS A 107 1.48 -7.63 13.14
C LYS A 107 1.98 -7.65 11.70
N ARG A 108 1.54 -8.62 10.88
CA ARG A 108 1.91 -8.70 9.47
C ARG A 108 1.32 -7.54 8.67
N SER A 109 0.06 -7.18 8.93
CA SER A 109 -0.60 -6.03 8.33
C SER A 109 0.13 -4.73 8.69
N GLU A 110 0.43 -4.52 9.96
CA GLU A 110 1.13 -3.33 10.44
C GLU A 110 2.51 -3.17 9.77
N ILE A 111 3.30 -4.25 9.71
CA ILE A 111 4.60 -4.25 9.02
C ILE A 111 4.42 -3.95 7.52
N ALA A 112 3.42 -4.55 6.85
CA ALA A 112 3.15 -4.30 5.44
C ALA A 112 2.74 -2.85 5.17
N LEU A 113 1.97 -2.23 6.07
CA LEU A 113 1.55 -0.84 5.99
C LEU A 113 2.77 0.10 6.10
N ILE A 114 3.58 -0.09 7.14
CA ILE A 114 4.81 0.70 7.34
C ILE A 114 5.76 0.55 6.15
N ALA A 115 5.91 -0.67 5.63
CA ALA A 115 6.73 -0.92 4.45
C ALA A 115 6.18 -0.20 3.21
N THR A 116 4.86 -0.15 3.04
CA THR A 116 4.20 0.54 1.91
C THR A 116 4.44 2.04 1.98
N GLU A 117 4.26 2.67 3.15
CA GLU A 117 4.53 4.09 3.35
C GLU A 117 6.00 4.44 3.10
N TYR A 118 6.92 3.63 3.65
CA TYR A 118 8.34 3.83 3.45
C TYR A 118 8.75 3.71 1.98
N LEU A 119 8.29 2.66 1.29
CA LEU A 119 8.54 2.46 -0.14
C LEU A 119 7.97 3.59 -0.99
N PHE A 120 6.76 4.05 -0.67
CA PHE A 120 6.14 5.17 -1.36
C PHE A 120 6.94 6.47 -1.19
N GLY A 121 7.40 6.77 0.03
CA GLY A 121 8.25 7.92 0.30
C GLY A 121 9.58 7.88 -0.45
N VAL A 122 10.25 6.73 -0.45
CA VAL A 122 11.50 6.52 -1.21
C VAL A 122 11.27 6.67 -2.72
N ALA A 123 10.15 6.14 -3.25
CA ALA A 123 9.81 6.25 -4.66
C ALA A 123 9.56 7.70 -5.09
N ILE A 124 8.85 8.49 -4.27
CA ILE A 124 8.64 9.92 -4.51
C ILE A 124 9.97 10.66 -4.49
N PHE A 125 10.82 10.41 -3.49
CA PHE A 125 12.10 11.10 -3.37
C PHE A 125 13.01 10.79 -4.56
N ALA A 126 13.11 9.51 -4.95
CA ALA A 126 13.88 9.08 -6.12
C ALA A 126 13.32 9.66 -7.42
N GLY A 127 11.99 9.66 -7.60
CA GLY A 127 11.33 10.23 -8.78
C GLY A 127 11.48 11.75 -8.86
N GLY A 128 11.36 12.46 -7.74
CA GLY A 128 11.57 13.90 -7.64
C GLY A 128 13.02 14.28 -7.95
N PHE A 129 13.99 13.53 -7.42
CA PHE A 129 15.40 13.72 -7.74
C PHE A 129 15.70 13.45 -9.23
N ALA A 130 15.08 12.42 -9.82
CA ALA A 130 15.19 12.13 -11.24
C ALA A 130 14.67 13.28 -12.11
N LEU A 131 13.51 13.84 -11.75
CA LEU A 131 12.90 14.98 -12.43
C LEU A 131 13.73 16.25 -12.28
N TYR A 132 14.24 16.54 -11.08
CA TYR A 132 15.13 17.68 -10.81
C TYR A 132 16.37 17.62 -11.70
N LYS A 133 17.05 16.47 -11.70
CA LYS A 133 18.23 16.23 -12.55
C LYS A 133 17.91 16.30 -14.05
N TRP A 134 16.71 15.89 -14.45
CA TRP A 134 16.25 15.95 -15.84
C TRP A 134 15.89 17.37 -16.30
N LEU A 135 15.34 18.20 -15.40
CA LEU A 135 15.01 19.60 -15.67
C LEU A 135 16.24 20.53 -15.67
N GLY A 136 17.39 20.06 -15.16
CA GLY A 136 18.64 20.83 -15.17
C GLY A 136 18.64 22.06 -14.25
N ILE A 137 17.74 22.08 -13.27
CA ILE A 137 17.78 22.98 -12.10
C ILE A 137 18.67 22.31 -11.05
#